data_AF-A0A917Q283-F1
#
_entry.id   AF-A0A917Q283-F1
#
_cell.length_a   1.000
_cell.length_b   1.000
_cell.length_c   1.000
_cell.angle_alpha   90.00
_cell.angle_beta   90.00
_cell.angle_gamma   90.00
#
_symmetry.space_group_name_H-M   'P 1'
#
loop_
_entity.id
_entity.type
_entity.pdbx_description
1 polymer ?
#
loop_
_entity_poly.entity_id
_entity_poly.type
_entity_poly.pdbx_seq_one_letter_code
_entity_poly.pdbx_strand_id
1 'polypeptide(L)'
;MERKGERFASLVEQQAKASALTVTRTRCLMTCQRHCAAVLRAPGKITYVLGGFTPDETAAEALLDYAGKYTESETGQVPFRTWPAGIKGKFVARIPALDT
;
A
#
# COMPACT_ATOMS: atom_id res chain seq x y z
N MET A 1 -5.80 24.39 -0.64
CA MET A 1 -6.07 23.37 -1.68
C MET A 1 -5.40 22.08 -1.22
N GLU A 2 -6.16 21.00 -1.05
CA GLU A 2 -5.65 19.71 -0.57
C GLU A 2 -4.78 19.05 -1.65
N ARG A 3 -3.62 18.50 -1.28
CA ARG A 3 -2.76 17.77 -2.22
C ARG A 3 -3.34 16.38 -2.46
N LYS A 4 -3.22 15.86 -3.69
CA LYS A 4 -3.71 14.50 -4.03
C LYS A 4 -3.22 13.41 -3.05
N GLY A 5 -1.97 13.50 -2.61
CA GLY A 5 -1.40 12.57 -1.63
C GLY A 5 -2.02 12.69 -0.24
N GLU A 6 -2.35 13.91 0.21
CA GLU A 6 -3.05 14.15 1.48
C GLU A 6 -4.46 13.57 1.43
N ARG A 7 -5.19 13.83 0.34
CA ARG A 7 -6.53 13.25 0.11
C ARG A 7 -6.50 11.72 0.15
N PHE A 8 -5.59 11.12 -0.60
CA PHE A 8 -5.43 9.66 -0.64
C PHE A 8 -5.10 9.09 0.74
N ALA A 9 -4.17 9.70 1.48
CA ALA A 9 -3.81 9.26 2.82
C ALA A 9 -5.01 9.31 3.78
N SER A 10 -5.81 10.39 3.74
CA SER A 10 -7.01 10.53 4.58
C SER A 10 -8.05 9.43 4.29
N LEU A 11 -8.26 9.08 3.02
CA LEU A 11 -9.17 8.00 2.62
C LEU A 11 -8.68 6.63 3.13
N VAL A 12 -7.39 6.34 2.97
CA VAL A 12 -6.76 5.11 3.47
C VAL A 12 -6.89 5.03 5.00
N GLU A 13 -6.57 6.10 5.71
CA GLU A 13 -6.70 6.16 7.18
C GLU A 13 -8.15 5.95 7.64
N GLN A 14 -9.11 6.54 6.94
CA GLN A 14 -10.53 6.40 7.28
C GLN A 14 -11.00 4.95 7.12
N GLN A 15 -10.70 4.33 5.97
CA GLN A 15 -11.11 2.96 5.68
C GLN A 15 -10.36 1.93 6.54
N ALA A 16 -9.09 2.20 6.88
CA ALA A 16 -8.28 1.29 7.69
C ALA A 16 -8.76 1.17 9.14
N LYS A 17 -9.60 2.09 9.65
CA LYS A 17 -10.19 2.00 11.01
C LYS A 17 -10.96 0.71 11.25
N ALA A 18 -11.49 0.09 10.18
CA ALA A 18 -12.20 -1.19 10.24
C ALA A 18 -11.26 -2.41 10.11
N SER A 19 -9.95 -2.21 10.01
CA SER A 19 -8.96 -3.26 9.77
C SER A 19 -7.99 -3.39 10.95
N ALA A 20 -7.25 -4.50 11.01
CA ALA A 20 -6.15 -4.68 11.97
C ALA A 20 -4.82 -4.03 11.52
N LEU A 21 -4.84 -3.25 10.44
CA LEU A 21 -3.63 -2.67 9.84
C LEU A 21 -3.20 -1.40 10.59
N THR A 22 -1.92 -1.29 10.92
CA THR A 22 -1.33 -0.03 11.40
C THR A 22 -0.99 0.87 10.21
N VAL A 23 -1.73 1.97 10.06
CA VAL A 23 -1.47 2.98 9.03
C VAL A 23 -0.77 4.19 9.65
N THR A 24 0.36 4.60 9.08
CA THR A 24 1.09 5.80 9.50
C THR A 24 1.46 6.65 8.30
N ARG A 25 1.47 7.97 8.48
CA ARG A 25 1.95 8.89 7.44
C ARG A 25 3.46 8.89 7.38
N THR A 26 3.97 8.92 6.16
CA THR A 26 5.38 9.19 5.86
C THR A 26 5.45 10.29 4.83
N ARG A 27 6.55 11.06 4.85
CA ARG A 27 6.76 12.12 3.86
C ARG A 27 7.16 11.52 2.51
N CYS A 28 8.45 11.27 2.32
CA CYS A 28 8.99 10.91 1.00
C CYS A 28 9.23 9.41 0.89
N LEU A 29 8.75 8.81 -0.20
CA LEU A 29 9.13 7.46 -0.64
C LEU A 29 9.95 7.50 -1.94
N MET A 30 10.42 8.68 -2.35
CA MET A 30 11.12 8.94 -3.63
C MET A 30 10.33 8.50 -4.88
N THR A 31 9.01 8.42 -4.79
CA THR A 31 8.12 8.02 -5.90
C THR A 31 7.40 9.22 -6.54
N CYS A 32 8.07 10.36 -6.72
CA CYS A 32 7.42 11.62 -7.12
C CYS A 32 6.62 11.52 -8.43
N GLN A 33 7.13 10.77 -9.42
CA GLN A 33 6.44 10.53 -10.70
C GLN A 33 5.20 9.62 -10.55
N ARG A 34 5.12 8.88 -9.45
CA ARG A 34 4.06 7.94 -9.12
C ARG A 34 3.45 8.32 -7.76
N HIS A 35 2.95 9.56 -7.68
CA HIS A 35 2.33 10.14 -6.48
C HIS A 35 1.14 9.32 -5.98
N CYS A 36 0.63 9.65 -4.77
CA CYS A 36 -0.32 8.82 -4.03
C CYS A 36 0.30 7.42 -3.88
N ALA A 37 1.16 7.29 -2.88
CA ALA A 37 2.04 6.16 -2.71
C ALA A 37 1.91 5.57 -1.31
N ALA A 38 2.25 4.30 -1.18
CA ALA A 38 2.19 3.55 0.06
C ALA A 38 3.37 2.60 0.15
N VAL A 39 3.74 2.22 1.37
CA VAL A 39 4.71 1.16 1.62
C VAL A 39 4.05 0.09 2.49
N LEU A 40 4.16 -1.16 2.07
CA LEU A 40 3.77 -2.33 2.87
C LEU A 40 5.04 -2.97 3.38
N ARG A 41 5.13 -3.13 4.71
CA ARG A 41 6.28 -3.75 5.37
C ARG A 41 5.85 -4.46 6.64
N ALA A 42 6.53 -5.56 6.97
CA ALA A 42 6.42 -6.26 8.24
C ALA A 42 7.72 -7.04 8.49
N PRO A 43 8.06 -7.38 9.75
CA PRO A 43 9.22 -8.22 10.04
C PRO A 43 9.20 -9.53 9.25
N GLY A 44 10.35 -9.93 8.69
CA GLY A 44 10.49 -11.17 7.91
C GLY A 44 9.76 -11.20 6.56
N LYS A 45 9.12 -10.09 6.14
CA LYS A 45 8.34 -10.03 4.90
C LYS A 45 8.94 -9.08 3.87
N ILE A 46 8.67 -9.36 2.60
CA ILE A 46 9.01 -8.52 1.46
C ILE A 46 8.41 -7.13 1.66
N THR A 47 9.21 -6.08 1.51
CA THR A 47 8.69 -4.71 1.51
C THR A 47 8.29 -4.29 0.10
N TYR A 48 7.07 -3.77 -0.06
CA TYR A 48 6.59 -3.22 -1.33
C TYR A 48 6.43 -1.71 -1.23
N VAL A 49 7.00 -1.00 -2.20
CA VAL A 49 6.66 0.40 -2.47
C VAL A 49 5.66 0.42 -3.61
N LEU A 50 4.50 1.03 -3.38
CA LEU A 50 3.43 1.17 -4.34
C LEU A 50 3.17 2.66 -4.62
N GLY A 51 2.76 3.00 -5.84
CA GLY A 51 2.52 4.37 -6.24
C GLY A 51 1.72 4.51 -7.53
N GLY A 52 1.24 5.73 -7.77
CA GLY A 52 0.35 6.05 -8.89
C GLY A 52 -1.10 5.64 -8.60
N PHE A 53 -1.52 5.71 -7.34
CA PHE A 53 -2.93 5.58 -6.98
C PHE A 53 -3.69 6.85 -7.39
N THR A 54 -4.98 6.69 -7.70
CA THR A 54 -5.90 7.82 -7.77
C THR A 54 -6.35 8.17 -6.35
N PRO A 55 -6.59 9.45 -6.02
CA PRO A 55 -7.00 9.86 -4.68
C PRO A 55 -8.52 9.67 -4.47
N ASP A 56 -8.99 8.44 -4.64
CA ASP A 56 -10.39 8.03 -4.50
C ASP A 56 -10.56 6.81 -3.58
N GLU A 57 -11.80 6.54 -3.20
CA GLU A 57 -12.15 5.47 -2.26
C GLU A 57 -11.81 4.08 -2.79
N THR A 58 -11.99 3.85 -4.09
CA THR A 58 -11.71 2.55 -4.72
C THR A 58 -10.23 2.22 -4.71
N ALA A 59 -9.36 3.22 -4.92
CA ALA A 59 -7.92 3.03 -4.83
C ALA A 59 -7.46 2.76 -3.39
N ALA A 60 -8.07 3.42 -2.40
CA ALA A 60 -7.80 3.16 -0.99
C ALA A 60 -8.24 1.73 -0.60
N GLU A 61 -9.42 1.31 -1.05
CA GLU A 61 -9.96 -0.03 -0.80
C GLU A 61 -9.05 -1.10 -1.41
N ALA A 62 -8.64 -0.92 -2.67
CA ALA A 62 -7.74 -1.86 -3.33
C ALA A 62 -6.37 -1.98 -2.65
N LEU A 63 -5.84 -0.87 -2.10
CA LEU A 63 -4.60 -0.89 -1.31
C LEU A 63 -4.80 -1.69 -0.01
N LEU A 64 -5.88 -1.44 0.72
CA LEU A 64 -6.16 -2.11 2.00
C LEU A 64 -6.51 -3.59 1.83
N ASP A 65 -7.22 -3.95 0.77
CA ASP A 65 -7.51 -5.35 0.44
C ASP A 65 -6.21 -6.13 0.11
N TYR A 66 -5.32 -5.53 -0.69
CA TYR A 66 -4.00 -6.12 -0.91
C TYR A 66 -3.16 -6.19 0.37
N ALA A 67 -3.21 -5.16 1.21
CA ALA A 67 -2.53 -5.15 2.50
C ALA A 67 -3.06 -6.24 3.45
N GLY A 68 -4.37 -6.53 3.46
CA GLY A 68 -4.96 -7.66 4.17
C GLY A 68 -4.38 -8.99 3.71
N LYS A 69 -4.39 -9.26 2.40
CA LYS A 69 -3.78 -10.46 1.81
C LYS A 69 -2.27 -10.55 2.11
N TYR A 70 -1.59 -9.42 2.17
CA TYR A 70 -0.18 -9.34 2.56
C TYR A 70 0.04 -9.75 4.04
N THR A 71 -0.89 -9.42 4.94
CA THR A 71 -0.81 -9.88 6.34
C THR A 71 -0.96 -11.39 6.48
N GLU A 72 -1.82 -12.01 5.67
CA GLU A 72 -2.04 -13.46 5.64
C GLU A 72 -0.84 -14.25 5.07
N SER A 73 -0.06 -13.65 4.18
CA SER A 73 1.12 -14.28 3.57
C SER A 73 2.31 -14.31 4.53
N GLU A 74 2.88 -15.48 4.81
CA GLU A 74 4.05 -15.64 5.68
C GLU A 74 5.24 -14.78 5.26
N THR A 75 5.52 -14.70 3.96
CA THR A 75 6.67 -13.95 3.40
C THR A 75 6.27 -12.56 2.85
N GLY A 76 4.97 -12.23 2.90
CA GLY A 76 4.41 -11.06 2.24
C GLY A 76 4.24 -11.21 0.73
N GLN A 77 4.62 -12.35 0.13
CA GLN A 77 4.34 -12.62 -1.28
C GLN A 77 2.87 -13.04 -1.45
N VAL A 78 2.08 -12.18 -2.09
CA VAL A 78 0.67 -12.46 -2.39
C VAL A 78 0.56 -13.09 -3.79
N PRO A 79 -0.11 -14.24 -3.97
CA PRO A 79 -0.27 -14.88 -5.28
C PRO A 79 -0.98 -13.96 -6.29
N PHE A 80 -0.42 -13.81 -7.49
CA PHE A 80 -0.94 -12.88 -8.52
C PHE A 80 -2.45 -13.04 -8.83
N ARG A 81 -2.94 -14.28 -8.79
CA ARG A 81 -4.36 -14.60 -9.04
C ARG A 81 -5.34 -13.98 -8.04
N THR A 82 -4.88 -13.62 -6.83
CA THR A 82 -5.72 -13.04 -5.78
C THR A 82 -5.62 -11.51 -5.73
N TRP A 83 -4.86 -10.89 -6.64
CA TRP A 83 -4.62 -9.46 -6.61
C TRP A 83 -5.89 -8.66 -6.93
N PRO A 84 -6.26 -7.66 -6.10
CA PRO A 84 -7.34 -6.74 -6.39
C PRO A 84 -7.05 -5.99 -7.69
N ALA A 85 -8.08 -5.68 -8.49
CA ALA A 85 -7.87 -5.01 -9.78
C ALA A 85 -7.10 -3.69 -9.65
N GLY A 86 -7.42 -2.88 -8.63
CA GLY A 86 -6.79 -1.58 -8.38
C GLY A 86 -5.31 -1.63 -7.97
N ILE A 87 -4.77 -2.79 -7.57
CA ILE A 87 -3.35 -2.93 -7.22
C ILE A 87 -2.46 -3.19 -8.45
N LYS A 88 -3.05 -3.68 -9.54
CA LYS A 88 -2.29 -4.06 -10.74
C LYS A 88 -1.63 -2.82 -11.33
N GLY A 89 -0.34 -2.96 -11.65
CA GLY A 89 0.48 -1.85 -12.17
C GLY A 89 0.87 -0.81 -11.12
N LYS A 90 0.58 -0.98 -9.82
CA LYS A 90 0.92 -0.01 -8.76
C LYS A 90 2.29 -0.22 -8.11
N PHE A 91 2.95 -1.36 -8.34
CA PHE A 91 4.25 -1.67 -7.76
C PHE A 91 5.37 -0.81 -8.36
N VAL A 92 6.17 -0.19 -7.49
CA VAL A 92 7.34 0.63 -7.83
C VAL A 92 8.62 -0.12 -7.49
N ALA A 93 8.69 -0.72 -6.29
CA ALA A 93 9.82 -1.50 -5.85
C ALA A 93 9.38 -2.71 -5.02
N ARG A 94 10.16 -3.78 -5.12
CA ARG A 94 10.10 -4.98 -4.28
C ARG A 94 11.45 -5.11 -3.60
N ILE A 95 11.46 -4.99 -2.29
CA ILE A 95 12.67 -5.06 -1.46
C ILE A 95 12.61 -6.41 -0.72
N PRO A 96 13.68 -7.24 -0.76
CA PRO A 96 13.74 -8.48 -0.01
C PRO A 96 13.41 -8.29 1.47
N ALA A 97 12.92 -9.34 2.13
CA ALA A 97 12.84 -9.32 3.57
C ALA A 97 14.23 -9.05 4.13
N LEU A 98 14.33 -8.13 5.09
CA LEU A 98 15.58 -7.95 5.82
C LEU A 98 15.72 -9.12 6.79
N ASP A 99 16.92 -9.70 6.84
CA ASP A 99 17.26 -10.65 7.88
C ASP A 99 17.12 -9.95 9.23
N THR A 100 16.34 -10.54 10.13
CA THR A 100 16.11 -10.04 11.50
C THR A 100 17.24 -10.43 12.42
#